data_AF-A0A0R1YCA6-F1
#
_entry.id   AF-A0A0R1YCA6-F1
#
_cell.length_a   1.000
_cell.length_b   1.000
_cell.length_c   1.000
_cell.angle_alpha   90.00
_cell.angle_beta   90.00
_cell.angle_gamma   90.00
#
_symmetry.space_group_name_H-M   'P 1'
#
loop_
_entity.id
_entity.type
_entity.pdbx_description
1 polymer ?
#
loop_
_entity_poly.entity_id
_entity_poly.type
_entity_poly.pdbx_seq_one_letter_code
_entity_poly.pdbx_strand_id
1 'polypeptide(L)'
;MGLLSKILNIVNNSKPLSNQQNDIENKQMWQEFNKLEEMRPDFYEIIGRPTDFPKYTDRYETNTNFTMRELLLLVWYGKVKKGRLINTRIPKYFFYDYNLNGVAVTHKFIKQNLLIEHNDRYVLSDEAKRIVDFYNELWEIHTTKEFPTCLDEDFETWEHGKALIPFYEKEIIYLKKDIIYVQADIEFSQKYPDFPLSAQNLDQIINFKKEDIERDKKRIAICQDRIKALSD
;
A
#
# COMPACT_ATOMS: atom_id res chain seq x y z
N MET A 1 -29.28 27.40 11.14
CA MET A 1 -28.70 28.64 11.72
C MET A 1 -27.63 28.23 12.72
N GLY A 2 -26.41 28.03 12.22
CA GLY A 2 -25.34 27.31 12.91
C GLY A 2 -24.57 28.15 13.95
N LEU A 3 -23.84 27.44 14.81
CA LEU A 3 -22.96 27.93 15.88
C LEU A 3 -22.05 29.11 15.49
N LEU A 4 -21.73 29.25 14.20
CA LEU A 4 -20.95 30.37 13.63
C LEU A 4 -21.59 31.75 13.84
N SER A 5 -22.92 31.83 13.96
CA SER A 5 -23.62 33.11 14.13
C SER A 5 -23.53 33.70 15.55
N LYS A 6 -23.20 32.88 16.56
CA LYS A 6 -23.06 33.34 17.96
C LYS A 6 -21.69 33.93 18.26
N ILE A 7 -20.68 33.64 17.45
CA ILE A 7 -19.30 34.10 17.67
C ILE A 7 -19.07 35.51 17.11
N LEU A 8 -19.90 35.95 16.16
CA LEU A 8 -19.69 37.20 15.40
C LEU A 8 -20.24 38.49 16.04
N ASN A 9 -20.96 38.42 17.18
CA ASN A 9 -21.65 39.59 17.75
C ASN A 9 -20.98 40.21 18.99
N ILE A 10 -19.68 39.97 19.21
CA ILE A 10 -18.89 40.68 20.22
C ILE A 10 -17.85 41.56 19.52
N VAL A 11 -18.33 42.49 18.69
CA VAL A 11 -17.51 43.58 18.19
C VAL A 11 -18.30 44.87 18.39
N ASN A 12 -18.05 45.50 19.54
CA ASN A 12 -17.89 46.95 19.64
C ASN A 12 -17.52 47.28 21.08
N ASN A 13 -16.23 47.48 21.31
CA ASN A 13 -15.68 48.64 22.01
C ASN A 13 -14.16 48.51 22.05
N SER A 14 -13.51 49.63 21.76
CA SER A 14 -12.07 49.92 21.76
C SER A 14 -11.22 48.92 22.54
N LYS A 15 -10.60 47.94 21.86
CA LYS A 15 -9.74 46.94 22.50
C LYS A 15 -8.35 47.54 22.80
N PRO A 16 -7.80 47.32 24.01
CA PRO A 16 -6.44 47.73 24.36
C PRO A 16 -5.40 46.97 23.49
N LEU A 17 -4.26 47.62 23.20
CA LEU A 17 -3.17 47.12 22.35
C LEU A 17 -2.70 45.69 22.69
N SER A 18 -2.79 45.27 23.95
CA SER A 18 -2.37 43.93 24.41
C SER A 18 -3.22 42.79 23.84
N ASN A 19 -4.49 43.04 23.47
CA ASN A 19 -5.35 42.01 22.86
C ASN A 19 -5.19 41.93 21.35
N GLN A 20 -4.75 43.01 20.68
CA GLN A 20 -4.49 43.00 19.24
C GLN A 20 -3.23 42.18 18.91
N GLN A 21 -2.23 42.22 19.79
CA GLN A 21 -0.98 41.49 19.61
C GLN A 21 -1.18 39.97 19.72
N ASN A 22 -1.97 39.52 20.70
CA ASN A 22 -2.40 38.12 20.83
C ASN A 22 -3.26 37.64 19.65
N ASP A 23 -4.13 38.49 19.09
CA ASP A 23 -4.94 38.15 17.92
C ASP A 23 -4.07 38.00 16.64
N ILE A 24 -3.00 38.80 16.51
CA ILE A 24 -2.05 38.75 15.38
C ILE A 24 -1.14 37.52 15.49
N GLU A 25 -0.56 37.25 16.66
CA GLU A 25 0.31 36.09 16.90
C GLU A 25 -0.44 34.77 16.69
N ASN A 26 -1.69 34.67 17.17
CA ASN A 26 -2.53 33.51 16.91
C ASN A 26 -2.84 33.36 15.41
N LYS A 27 -3.15 34.46 14.71
CA LYS A 27 -3.40 34.41 13.27
C LYS A 27 -2.15 33.97 12.48
N GLN A 28 -0.97 34.43 12.87
CA GLN A 28 0.28 34.04 12.24
C GLN A 28 0.60 32.56 12.49
N MET A 29 0.45 32.08 13.73
CA MET A 29 0.64 30.67 14.07
C MET A 29 -0.25 29.77 13.23
N TRP A 30 -1.55 30.07 13.12
CA TRP A 30 -2.47 29.29 12.28
C TRP A 30 -2.12 29.33 10.80
N GLN A 31 -1.60 30.45 10.29
CA GLN A 31 -1.12 30.54 8.91
C GLN A 31 0.12 29.66 8.68
N GLU A 32 1.05 29.63 9.63
CA GLU A 32 2.23 28.77 9.56
C GLU A 32 1.85 27.29 9.69
N PHE A 33 0.89 26.96 10.55
CA PHE A 33 0.34 25.60 10.67
C PHE A 33 -0.32 25.13 9.36
N ASN A 34 -1.15 25.97 8.74
CA ASN A 34 -1.78 25.61 7.46
C ASN A 34 -0.74 25.35 6.36
N LYS A 35 0.32 26.16 6.30
CA LYS A 35 1.44 25.92 5.36
C LYS A 35 2.18 24.63 5.66
N LEU A 36 2.36 24.30 6.94
CA LEU A 36 2.96 23.02 7.35
C LEU A 36 2.09 21.84 6.88
N GLU A 37 0.78 21.89 7.12
CA GLU A 37 -0.14 20.84 6.66
C GLU A 37 -0.16 20.69 5.13
N GLU A 38 -0.05 21.80 4.38
CA GLU A 38 0.08 21.77 2.91
C GLU A 38 1.38 21.08 2.44
N MET A 39 2.42 21.00 3.27
CA MET A 39 3.66 20.29 2.96
C MET A 39 3.57 18.78 3.18
N ARG A 40 2.56 18.31 3.91
CA ARG A 40 2.44 16.90 4.28
C ARG A 40 2.31 16.03 3.02
N PRO A 41 3.19 15.06 2.80
CA PRO A 41 3.11 14.22 1.60
C PRO A 41 1.95 13.22 1.71
N ASP A 42 1.23 13.02 0.60
CA ASP A 42 0.27 11.93 0.45
C ASP A 42 0.96 10.71 -0.18
N PHE A 43 0.99 9.61 0.55
CA PHE A 43 1.59 8.35 0.09
C PHE A 43 0.87 7.78 -1.12
N TYR A 44 -0.47 7.77 -1.13
CA TYR A 44 -1.25 7.15 -2.21
C TYR A 44 -1.21 7.97 -3.48
N GLU A 45 -1.16 9.30 -3.36
CA GLU A 45 -0.95 10.19 -4.51
C GLU A 45 0.42 9.94 -5.15
N ILE A 46 1.49 9.80 -4.35
CA ILE A 46 2.85 9.56 -4.85
C ILE A 46 3.00 8.15 -5.43
N ILE A 47 2.48 7.13 -4.75
CA ILE A 47 2.50 5.75 -5.26
C ILE A 47 1.64 5.62 -6.52
N GLY A 48 0.51 6.32 -6.59
CA GLY A 48 -0.45 6.28 -7.68
C GLY A 48 -1.44 5.12 -7.57
N ARG A 49 -1.56 4.50 -6.39
CA ARG A 49 -2.53 3.43 -6.11
C ARG A 49 -3.08 3.60 -4.70
N PRO A 50 -4.41 3.54 -4.50
CA PRO A 50 -5.02 3.61 -3.18
C PRO A 50 -4.81 2.32 -2.38
N THR A 51 -5.17 2.34 -1.09
CA THR A 51 -5.11 1.15 -0.20
C THR A 51 -5.99 0.00 -0.66
N ASP A 52 -7.14 0.32 -1.24
CA ASP A 52 -8.18 -0.61 -1.68
C ASP A 52 -8.04 -0.97 -3.16
N PHE A 53 -6.87 -0.76 -3.75
CA PHE A 53 -6.58 -1.13 -5.13
C PHE A 53 -6.91 -2.61 -5.37
N PRO A 54 -7.69 -2.94 -6.42
CA PRO A 54 -8.20 -4.28 -6.61
C PRO A 54 -7.07 -5.28 -6.85
N LYS A 55 -7.20 -6.49 -6.27
CA LYS A 55 -6.22 -7.58 -6.46
C LYS A 55 -6.26 -8.21 -7.86
N TYR A 56 -7.33 -7.97 -8.60
CA TYR A 56 -7.58 -8.48 -9.95
C TYR A 56 -8.69 -7.64 -10.60
N THR A 57 -8.75 -7.64 -11.92
CA THR A 57 -9.82 -6.98 -12.70
C THR A 57 -10.50 -7.90 -13.71
N ASP A 58 -9.95 -9.11 -13.95
CA ASP A 58 -10.37 -10.05 -15.00
C ASP A 58 -10.37 -9.43 -16.42
N ARG A 59 -9.58 -8.37 -16.63
CA ARG A 59 -9.45 -7.68 -17.92
C ARG A 59 -8.32 -8.24 -18.78
N TYR A 60 -7.39 -8.97 -18.17
CA TYR A 60 -6.26 -9.52 -18.89
C TYR A 60 -6.68 -10.68 -19.80
N GLU A 61 -6.33 -10.60 -21.09
CA GLU A 61 -6.55 -11.68 -22.05
C GLU A 61 -5.46 -12.75 -21.93
N THR A 62 -5.76 -13.82 -21.20
CA THR A 62 -4.78 -14.89 -20.88
C THR A 62 -4.48 -15.82 -22.05
N ASN A 63 -5.14 -15.66 -23.20
CA ASN A 63 -5.15 -16.64 -24.29
C ASN A 63 -5.51 -18.07 -23.84
N THR A 64 -6.21 -18.19 -22.71
CA THR A 64 -6.76 -19.44 -22.17
C THR A 64 -8.26 -19.28 -21.89
N ASN A 65 -8.91 -20.36 -21.47
CA ASN A 65 -10.30 -20.32 -21.00
C ASN A 65 -10.43 -19.87 -19.52
N PHE A 66 -9.38 -19.28 -18.93
CA PHE A 66 -9.28 -18.96 -17.51
C PHE A 66 -8.85 -17.50 -17.29
N THR A 67 -9.40 -16.89 -16.25
CA THR A 67 -8.96 -15.58 -15.73
C THR A 67 -7.61 -15.70 -14.99
N MET A 68 -6.95 -14.57 -14.73
CA MET A 68 -5.70 -14.54 -13.97
C MET A 68 -5.82 -15.15 -12.56
N ARG A 69 -6.92 -14.88 -11.85
CA ARG A 69 -7.18 -15.48 -10.54
C ARG A 69 -7.47 -16.98 -10.58
N GLU A 70 -8.08 -17.48 -11.66
CA GLU A 70 -8.22 -18.92 -11.89
C GLU A 70 -6.85 -19.54 -12.19
N LEU A 71 -6.04 -18.93 -13.06
CA LEU A 71 -4.68 -19.40 -13.34
C LEU A 71 -3.78 -19.40 -12.10
N LEU A 72 -3.92 -18.42 -11.20
CA LEU A 72 -3.25 -18.42 -9.91
C LEU A 72 -3.59 -19.67 -9.08
N LEU A 73 -4.83 -20.18 -9.15
CA LEU A 73 -5.21 -21.44 -8.49
C LEU A 73 -4.52 -22.64 -9.14
N LEU A 74 -4.38 -22.67 -10.47
CA LEU A 74 -3.63 -23.72 -11.16
C LEU A 74 -2.15 -23.69 -10.79
N VAL A 75 -1.54 -22.50 -10.72
CA VAL A 75 -0.18 -22.28 -10.21
C VAL A 75 -0.05 -22.80 -8.79
N TRP A 76 -1.02 -22.52 -7.91
CA TRP A 76 -1.03 -23.05 -6.55
C TRP A 76 -1.05 -24.59 -6.51
N TYR A 77 -1.79 -25.26 -7.39
CA TYR A 77 -1.72 -26.72 -7.54
C TYR A 77 -0.31 -27.18 -7.97
N GLY A 78 0.32 -26.45 -8.89
CA GLY A 78 1.66 -26.71 -9.40
C GLY A 78 2.81 -26.53 -8.40
N LYS A 79 2.62 -25.75 -7.32
CA LYS A 79 3.70 -25.54 -6.32
C LYS A 79 4.15 -26.82 -5.60
N VAL A 80 3.37 -27.92 -5.63
CA VAL A 80 3.73 -29.19 -4.99
C VAL A 80 4.15 -30.21 -6.05
N LYS A 81 5.45 -30.53 -6.09
CA LYS A 81 6.05 -31.45 -7.09
C LYS A 81 5.33 -32.81 -7.22
N LYS A 82 4.87 -33.38 -6.11
CA LYS A 82 4.17 -34.68 -6.09
C LYS A 82 2.66 -34.57 -6.33
N GLY A 83 2.15 -33.37 -6.58
CA GLY A 83 0.72 -33.09 -6.58
C GLY A 83 0.14 -32.93 -5.16
N ARG A 84 -1.05 -32.33 -5.09
CA ARG A 84 -1.79 -32.11 -3.83
C ARG A 84 -2.78 -33.23 -3.62
N LEU A 85 -3.06 -33.62 -2.37
CA LEU A 85 -4.11 -34.61 -2.09
C LEU A 85 -5.46 -34.09 -2.59
N ILE A 86 -6.33 -34.98 -3.07
CA ILE A 86 -7.65 -34.61 -3.59
C ILE A 86 -8.55 -33.91 -2.56
N ASN A 87 -8.33 -34.18 -1.27
CA ASN A 87 -9.04 -33.56 -0.15
C ASN A 87 -8.36 -32.29 0.39
N THR A 88 -7.30 -31.81 -0.27
CA THR A 88 -6.58 -30.61 0.17
C THR A 88 -7.52 -29.40 0.13
N ARG A 89 -7.65 -28.72 1.26
CA ARG A 89 -8.44 -27.50 1.34
C ARG A 89 -7.78 -26.37 0.55
N ILE A 90 -8.53 -25.74 -0.34
CA ILE A 90 -8.11 -24.54 -1.04
C ILE A 90 -7.91 -23.40 -0.02
N PRO A 91 -6.80 -22.65 -0.08
CA PRO A 91 -6.52 -21.57 0.86
C PRO A 91 -7.60 -20.48 0.88
N LYS A 92 -7.80 -19.90 2.07
CA LYS A 92 -8.85 -18.89 2.32
C LYS A 92 -8.73 -17.63 1.43
N TYR A 93 -7.51 -17.23 1.07
CA TYR A 93 -7.29 -16.03 0.25
C TYR A 93 -7.91 -16.14 -1.16
N PHE A 94 -8.03 -17.34 -1.73
CA PHE A 94 -8.76 -17.50 -3.01
C PHE A 94 -10.22 -17.08 -2.90
N PHE A 95 -10.83 -17.23 -1.73
CA PHE A 95 -12.22 -16.87 -1.49
C PHE A 95 -12.34 -15.38 -1.12
N TYR A 96 -11.53 -14.90 -0.18
CA TYR A 96 -11.68 -13.55 0.35
C TYR A 96 -11.02 -12.47 -0.51
N ASP A 97 -9.83 -12.74 -1.06
CA ASP A 97 -9.06 -11.74 -1.80
C ASP A 97 -9.41 -11.79 -3.28
N TYR A 98 -9.72 -12.99 -3.80
CA TYR A 98 -9.96 -13.22 -5.24
C TYR A 98 -11.41 -13.52 -5.59
N ASN A 99 -12.32 -13.59 -4.61
CA ASN A 99 -13.73 -13.95 -4.82
C ASN A 99 -13.90 -15.18 -5.73
N LEU A 100 -13.04 -16.18 -5.55
CA LEU A 100 -12.96 -17.35 -6.42
C LEU A 100 -13.70 -18.53 -5.79
N ASN A 101 -14.62 -19.14 -6.54
CA ASN A 101 -15.17 -20.45 -6.17
C ASN A 101 -14.14 -21.54 -6.55
N GLY A 102 -13.17 -21.75 -5.66
CA GLY A 102 -12.05 -22.65 -5.93
C GLY A 102 -12.48 -24.08 -6.30
N VAL A 103 -13.54 -24.62 -5.68
CA VAL A 103 -14.04 -25.97 -6.00
C VAL A 103 -14.59 -26.06 -7.42
N ALA A 104 -15.38 -25.06 -7.84
CA ALA A 104 -15.90 -25.02 -9.20
C ALA A 104 -14.77 -24.90 -10.24
N VAL A 105 -13.76 -24.08 -9.95
CA VAL A 105 -12.60 -23.88 -10.84
C VAL A 105 -11.75 -25.15 -10.92
N THR A 106 -11.48 -25.83 -9.80
CA THR A 106 -10.80 -27.13 -9.79
C THR A 106 -11.51 -28.15 -10.67
N HIS A 107 -12.84 -28.23 -10.62
CA HIS A 107 -13.60 -29.10 -11.52
C HIS A 107 -13.45 -28.70 -13.00
N LYS A 108 -13.36 -27.41 -13.32
CA LYS A 108 -13.05 -26.97 -14.70
C LYS A 108 -11.67 -27.47 -15.15
N PHE A 109 -10.65 -27.39 -14.29
CA PHE A 109 -9.32 -27.92 -14.61
C PHE A 109 -9.33 -29.42 -14.87
N ILE A 110 -10.07 -30.19 -14.06
CA ILE A 110 -10.22 -31.64 -14.24
C ILE A 110 -10.92 -31.92 -15.58
N LYS A 111 -12.03 -31.24 -15.87
CA LYS A 111 -12.79 -31.39 -17.12
C LYS A 111 -11.94 -31.10 -18.36
N GLN A 112 -10.98 -30.18 -18.26
CA GLN A 112 -10.05 -29.82 -19.34
C GLN A 112 -8.76 -30.64 -19.33
N ASN A 113 -8.66 -31.72 -18.54
CA ASN A 113 -7.45 -32.54 -18.40
C ASN A 113 -6.20 -31.76 -17.98
N LEU A 114 -6.36 -30.64 -17.26
CA LEU A 114 -5.26 -29.88 -16.68
C LEU A 114 -4.83 -30.45 -15.32
N LEU A 115 -5.80 -30.93 -14.54
CA LEU A 115 -5.57 -31.71 -13.33
C LEU A 115 -6.02 -33.15 -13.55
N ILE A 116 -5.12 -34.09 -13.27
CA ILE A 116 -5.36 -35.52 -13.38
C ILE A 116 -5.32 -36.12 -11.97
N GLU A 117 -6.28 -36.97 -11.66
CA GLU A 117 -6.26 -37.73 -10.42
C GLU A 117 -5.33 -38.95 -10.56
N HIS A 118 -4.34 -39.05 -9.67
CA HIS A 118 -3.38 -40.14 -9.64
C HIS A 118 -2.95 -40.42 -8.19
N ASN A 119 -3.24 -41.63 -7.68
CA ASN A 119 -2.92 -42.05 -6.31
C ASN A 119 -3.39 -41.04 -5.24
N ASP A 120 -4.70 -40.75 -5.23
CA ASP A 120 -5.37 -39.80 -4.32
C ASP A 120 -4.82 -38.36 -4.39
N ARG A 121 -4.18 -37.99 -5.51
CA ARG A 121 -3.62 -36.66 -5.73
C ARG A 121 -4.07 -36.07 -7.05
N TYR A 122 -4.24 -34.75 -7.04
CA TYR A 122 -4.25 -33.97 -8.26
C TYR A 122 -2.82 -33.67 -8.69
N VAL A 123 -2.46 -34.12 -9.89
CA VAL A 123 -1.20 -33.85 -10.57
C VAL A 123 -1.46 -33.03 -11.84
N LEU A 124 -0.51 -32.17 -12.21
CA LEU A 124 -0.59 -31.40 -13.45
C LEU A 124 -0.37 -32.32 -14.66
N SER A 125 -1.17 -32.16 -15.70
CA SER A 125 -0.84 -32.66 -17.05
C SER A 125 0.34 -31.89 -17.64
N ASP A 126 0.89 -32.38 -18.75
CA ASP A 126 2.02 -31.69 -19.41
C ASP A 126 1.62 -30.33 -20.00
N GLU A 127 0.36 -30.17 -20.41
CA GLU A 127 -0.18 -28.87 -20.79
C GLU A 127 -0.28 -27.93 -19.59
N ALA A 128 -0.83 -28.41 -18.47
CA ALA A 128 -0.94 -27.61 -17.26
C ALA A 128 0.42 -27.20 -16.70
N LYS A 129 1.46 -28.05 -16.82
CA LYS A 129 2.84 -27.67 -16.47
C LYS A 129 3.31 -26.48 -17.30
N ARG A 130 3.14 -26.51 -18.63
CA ARG A 130 3.50 -25.38 -19.50
C ARG A 130 2.75 -24.09 -19.13
N ILE A 131 1.46 -24.19 -18.83
CA ILE A 131 0.65 -23.04 -18.38
C ILE A 131 1.18 -22.51 -17.05
N VAL A 132 1.42 -23.39 -16.07
CA VAL A 132 1.93 -23.01 -14.75
C VAL A 132 3.31 -22.38 -14.84
N ASP A 133 4.19 -22.91 -15.69
CA ASP A 133 5.54 -22.36 -15.89
C ASP A 133 5.46 -20.95 -16.47
N PHE A 134 4.58 -20.71 -17.45
CA PHE A 134 4.36 -19.37 -18.02
C PHE A 134 3.76 -18.39 -17.01
N TYR A 135 2.76 -18.82 -16.24
CA TYR A 135 2.04 -17.97 -15.27
C TYR A 135 2.63 -18.00 -13.86
N ASN A 136 3.83 -18.55 -13.66
CA ASN A 136 4.40 -18.76 -12.32
C ASN A 136 4.55 -17.46 -11.53
N GLU A 137 4.76 -16.33 -12.22
CA GLU A 137 4.90 -15.00 -11.60
C GLU A 137 3.63 -14.51 -10.90
N LEU A 138 2.44 -15.04 -11.24
CA LEU A 138 1.21 -14.74 -10.50
C LEU A 138 1.35 -15.07 -9.01
N TRP A 139 2.14 -16.10 -8.68
CA TRP A 139 2.42 -16.45 -7.29
C TRP A 139 3.18 -15.33 -6.56
N GLU A 140 4.17 -14.72 -7.21
CA GLU A 140 4.98 -13.65 -6.64
C GLU A 140 4.18 -12.33 -6.53
N ILE A 141 3.33 -12.05 -7.51
CA ILE A 141 2.38 -10.91 -7.44
C ILE A 141 1.44 -11.08 -6.25
N HIS A 142 0.91 -12.29 -6.06
CA HIS A 142 0.01 -12.63 -4.95
C HIS A 142 0.65 -12.49 -3.56
N THR A 143 1.90 -12.95 -3.42
CA THR A 143 2.62 -12.96 -2.14
C THR A 143 3.15 -11.58 -1.78
N THR A 144 3.29 -10.65 -2.74
CA THR A 144 3.71 -9.28 -2.48
C THR A 144 2.69 -8.53 -1.63
N LYS A 145 3.13 -8.05 -0.46
CA LYS A 145 2.30 -7.29 0.51
C LYS A 145 2.74 -5.83 0.67
N GLU A 146 3.94 -5.48 0.20
CA GLU A 146 4.52 -4.15 0.40
C GLU A 146 3.80 -3.07 -0.42
N PHE A 147 3.29 -3.44 -1.60
CA PHE A 147 2.59 -2.52 -2.50
C PHE A 147 1.22 -3.06 -2.93
N PRO A 148 0.29 -2.16 -3.28
CA PRO A 148 -1.00 -2.54 -3.86
C PRO A 148 -0.81 -3.12 -5.27
N THR A 149 -0.68 -4.45 -5.37
CA THR A 149 -0.56 -5.19 -6.64
C THR A 149 -1.90 -5.71 -7.17
N CYS A 150 -2.00 -5.84 -8.49
CA CYS A 150 -3.13 -6.40 -9.24
C CYS A 150 -2.62 -7.44 -10.25
N LEU A 151 -3.21 -8.64 -10.24
CA LEU A 151 -2.79 -9.73 -11.14
C LEU A 151 -2.85 -9.33 -12.61
N ASP A 152 -3.94 -8.69 -13.04
CA ASP A 152 -4.18 -8.35 -14.44
C ASP A 152 -3.31 -7.19 -14.94
N GLU A 153 -3.04 -6.21 -14.08
CA GLU A 153 -2.32 -4.99 -14.50
C GLU A 153 -0.80 -5.14 -14.36
N ASP A 154 -0.32 -5.96 -13.42
CA ASP A 154 1.10 -6.05 -13.13
C ASP A 154 1.81 -7.18 -13.87
N PHE A 155 1.07 -8.21 -14.33
CA PHE A 155 1.66 -9.45 -14.85
C PHE A 155 2.66 -9.25 -15.99
N GLU A 156 2.35 -8.43 -16.99
CA GLU A 156 3.23 -8.24 -18.15
C GLU A 156 4.57 -7.59 -17.82
N THR A 157 4.59 -6.79 -16.76
CA THR A 157 5.78 -6.04 -16.36
C THR A 157 6.51 -6.68 -15.19
N TRP A 158 5.95 -7.76 -14.61
CA TRP A 158 6.43 -8.30 -13.35
C TRP A 158 7.88 -8.76 -13.43
N GLU A 159 8.29 -9.39 -14.54
CA GLU A 159 9.66 -9.85 -14.86
C GLU A 159 10.55 -10.02 -13.62
N HIS A 160 10.30 -11.11 -12.87
CA HIS A 160 11.04 -11.49 -11.66
C HIS A 160 11.06 -10.41 -10.55
N GLY A 161 10.00 -9.61 -10.46
CA GLY A 161 9.83 -8.54 -9.47
C GLY A 161 10.33 -7.16 -9.94
N LYS A 162 10.85 -7.01 -11.17
CA LYS A 162 11.29 -5.71 -11.71
C LYS A 162 10.16 -4.66 -11.74
N ALA A 163 8.90 -5.08 -11.87
CA ALA A 163 7.75 -4.19 -11.72
C ALA A 163 7.71 -3.43 -10.39
N LEU A 164 8.43 -3.89 -9.35
CA LEU A 164 8.49 -3.23 -8.05
C LEU A 164 9.45 -2.03 -8.01
N ILE A 165 10.38 -1.91 -8.97
CA ILE A 165 11.37 -0.82 -8.98
C ILE A 165 10.69 0.56 -8.95
N PRO A 166 9.70 0.88 -9.82
CA PRO A 166 9.02 2.17 -9.77
C PRO A 166 8.30 2.44 -8.44
N PHE A 167 7.82 1.39 -7.75
CA PHE A 167 7.17 1.54 -6.45
C PHE A 167 8.19 1.93 -5.37
N TYR A 168 9.34 1.27 -5.34
CA TYR A 168 10.43 1.63 -4.41
C TYR A 168 10.96 3.04 -4.67
N GLU A 169 11.09 3.46 -5.94
CA GLU A 169 11.50 4.82 -6.29
C GLU A 169 10.51 5.87 -5.78
N LYS A 170 9.20 5.63 -5.98
CA LYS A 170 8.13 6.49 -5.46
C LYS A 170 8.09 6.51 -3.93
N GLU A 171 8.30 5.37 -3.27
CA GLU A 171 8.40 5.31 -1.81
C GLU A 171 9.58 6.15 -1.30
N ILE A 172 10.75 6.09 -1.96
CA ILE A 172 11.89 6.96 -1.62
C ILE A 172 11.52 8.45 -1.77
N ILE A 173 10.77 8.82 -2.81
CA ILE A 173 10.30 10.20 -2.99
C ILE A 173 9.38 10.61 -1.84
N TYR A 174 8.42 9.77 -1.46
CA TYR A 174 7.54 9.99 -0.33
C TYR A 174 8.34 10.20 0.97
N LEU A 175 9.24 9.26 1.31
CA LEU A 175 10.01 9.29 2.56
C LEU A 175 10.92 10.53 2.64
N LYS A 176 11.50 10.96 1.52
CA LYS A 176 12.28 12.21 1.48
C LYS A 176 11.43 13.45 1.76
N LYS A 177 10.21 13.49 1.23
CA LYS A 177 9.26 14.58 1.52
C LYS A 177 8.78 14.52 2.97
N ASP A 178 8.55 13.32 3.51
CA ASP A 178 8.09 13.13 4.89
C ASP A 178 9.15 13.61 5.89
N ILE A 179 10.42 13.28 5.66
CA ILE A 179 11.54 13.81 6.46
C ILE A 179 11.54 15.35 6.48
N ILE A 180 11.33 16.00 5.33
CA ILE A 180 11.30 17.48 5.25
C ILE A 180 10.10 18.02 6.02
N TYR A 181 8.93 17.41 5.88
CA TYR A 181 7.72 17.78 6.60
C TYR A 181 7.90 17.63 8.12
N VAL A 182 8.40 16.48 8.60
CA VAL A 182 8.62 16.20 10.02
C VAL A 182 9.68 17.15 10.61
N GLN A 183 10.71 17.54 9.85
CA GLN A 183 11.66 18.58 10.27
C GLN A 183 10.98 19.93 10.47
N ALA A 184 10.16 20.37 9.52
CA ALA A 184 9.40 21.61 9.63
C ALA A 184 8.38 21.56 10.79
N ASP A 185 7.78 20.40 11.05
CA ASP A 185 6.86 20.18 12.18
C ASP A 185 7.58 20.23 13.54
N ILE A 186 8.81 19.73 13.63
CA ILE A 186 9.66 19.92 14.83
C ILE A 186 9.93 21.41 15.06
N GLU A 187 10.34 22.15 14.02
CA GLU A 187 10.60 23.59 14.11
C GLU A 187 9.35 24.36 14.53
N PHE A 188 8.20 24.02 13.95
CA PHE A 188 6.90 24.60 14.32
C PHE A 188 6.56 24.31 15.79
N SER A 189 6.75 23.07 16.24
CA SER A 189 6.47 22.66 17.63
C SER A 189 7.37 23.38 18.64
N GLN A 190 8.64 23.64 18.29
CA GLN A 190 9.57 24.41 19.12
C GLN A 190 9.20 25.89 19.19
N LYS A 191 8.67 26.44 18.09
CA LYS A 191 8.24 27.84 18.00
C LYS A 191 6.92 28.07 18.75
N TYR A 192 6.01 27.10 18.74
CA TYR A 192 4.68 27.17 19.36
C TYR A 192 4.45 26.00 20.33
N PRO A 193 5.14 25.97 21.48
CA PRO A 193 5.14 24.82 22.39
C PRO A 193 3.77 24.52 23.03
N ASP A 194 2.87 25.50 23.08
CA ASP A 194 1.52 25.37 23.66
C ASP A 194 0.45 24.89 22.66
N PHE A 195 0.81 24.67 21.39
CA PHE A 195 -0.10 24.28 20.33
C PHE A 195 -0.09 22.75 20.06
N PRO A 196 -1.23 22.08 19.88
CA PRO A 196 -2.61 22.56 20.07
C PRO A 196 -3.09 22.51 21.53
N LEU A 197 -2.32 21.92 22.45
CA LEU A 197 -2.61 21.86 23.89
C LEU A 197 -1.30 21.86 24.72
N SER A 198 -1.24 22.70 25.74
CA SER A 198 -0.10 22.91 26.67
C SER A 198 0.24 21.73 27.60
N ALA A 199 -0.38 20.55 27.42
CA ALA A 199 -0.32 19.44 28.38
C ALA A 199 0.55 18.25 27.94
N GLN A 200 1.17 18.31 26.76
CA GLN A 200 2.04 17.24 26.27
C GLN A 200 3.51 17.57 26.52
N ASN A 201 4.30 16.56 26.87
CA ASN A 201 5.74 16.72 27.04
C ASN A 201 6.39 16.96 25.66
N LEU A 202 6.65 18.23 25.33
CA LEU A 202 7.21 18.67 24.06
C LEU A 202 8.49 17.90 23.68
N ASP A 203 9.37 17.63 24.65
CA ASP A 203 10.60 16.88 24.41
C ASP A 203 10.31 15.45 23.96
N GLN A 204 9.29 14.80 24.53
CA GLN A 204 8.87 13.46 24.09
C GLN A 204 8.33 13.51 22.66
N ILE A 205 7.47 14.48 22.32
CA ILE A 205 6.93 14.64 20.96
C ILE A 205 8.07 14.83 19.95
N ILE A 206 9.00 15.74 20.24
CA ILE A 206 10.14 16.01 19.37
C ILE A 206 11.01 14.76 19.21
N ASN A 207 11.22 13.98 20.28
CA ASN A 207 11.98 12.74 20.21
C ASN A 207 11.28 11.69 19.32
N PHE A 208 9.95 11.52 19.43
CA PHE A 208 9.20 10.65 18.52
C PHE A 208 9.36 11.09 17.06
N LYS A 209 9.20 12.40 16.77
CA LYS A 209 9.39 12.94 15.41
C LYS A 209 10.80 12.71 14.87
N LYS A 210 11.84 12.82 15.72
CA LYS A 210 13.22 12.49 15.34
C LYS A 210 13.39 10.99 15.05
N GLU A 211 12.77 10.12 15.81
CA GLU A 211 12.78 8.69 15.55
C GLU A 211 12.08 8.35 14.22
N ASP A 212 11.00 9.06 13.87
CA ASP A 212 10.31 8.92 12.59
C ASP A 212 11.26 9.20 11.42
N ILE A 213 11.98 10.33 11.47
CA ILE A 213 13.03 10.68 10.48
C ILE A 213 14.07 9.56 10.34
N GLU A 214 14.53 8.98 11.45
CA GLU A 214 15.51 7.89 11.41
C GLU A 214 14.93 6.58 10.86
N ARG A 215 13.63 6.30 11.08
CA ARG A 215 12.95 5.16 10.45
C ARG A 215 12.81 5.37 8.95
N ASP A 216 12.48 6.57 8.49
CA ASP A 216 12.37 6.89 7.08
C ASP A 216 13.71 6.75 6.36
N LYS A 217 14.80 7.25 6.95
CA LYS A 217 16.15 7.06 6.43
C LYS A 217 16.52 5.59 6.27
N LYS A 218 16.19 4.75 7.27
CA LYS A 218 16.41 3.30 7.19
C LYS A 218 15.57 2.65 6.10
N ARG A 219 14.31 3.07 5.95
CA ARG A 219 13.44 2.56 4.88
C ARG A 219 13.93 2.95 3.50
N ILE A 220 14.41 4.19 3.31
CA ILE A 220 15.06 4.63 2.06
C ILE A 220 16.21 3.69 1.69
N ALA A 221 17.10 3.37 2.64
CA ALA A 221 18.21 2.45 2.40
C ALA A 221 17.73 1.05 1.97
N ILE A 222 16.70 0.51 2.63
CA ILE A 222 16.08 -0.76 2.24
C ILE A 222 15.54 -0.70 0.81
N CYS A 223 14.81 0.35 0.44
CA CYS A 223 14.28 0.52 -0.91
C CYS A 223 15.41 0.60 -1.95
N GLN A 224 16.51 1.29 -1.64
CA GLN A 224 17.69 1.36 -2.51
C GLN A 224 18.35 -0.02 -2.71
N ASP A 225 18.51 -0.79 -1.64
CA ASP A 225 19.05 -2.15 -1.71
C ASP A 225 18.15 -3.09 -2.54
N ARG A 226 16.82 -2.94 -2.41
CA ARG A 226 15.83 -3.69 -3.21
C ARG A 226 15.91 -3.34 -4.69
N ILE A 227 15.97 -2.05 -5.03
CA ILE A 227 16.13 -1.59 -6.41
C ILE A 227 17.39 -2.19 -7.02
N LYS A 228 18.52 -2.11 -6.31
CA LYS A 228 19.79 -2.69 -6.76
C LYS A 228 19.65 -4.19 -7.01
N ALA A 229 19.11 -4.93 -6.05
CA ALA A 229 18.95 -6.39 -6.17
C ALA A 229 18.03 -6.83 -7.32
N LEU A 230 17.11 -5.96 -7.76
CA LEU A 230 16.21 -6.20 -8.90
C LEU A 230 16.77 -5.68 -10.24
N SER A 231 17.83 -4.87 -10.19
CA SER A 231 18.47 -4.27 -11.38
C SER A 231 19.70 -5.06 -11.86
N ASP A 232 20.30 -5.85 -10.97
CA ASP A 232 21.40 -6.78 -11.23
C ASP A 232 20.90 -8.09 -11.89
#